data_AF-S9UZD3-F1
#
_entry.id   AF-S9UZD3-F1
#
_cell.length_a   1.000
_cell.length_b   1.000
_cell.length_c   1.000
_cell.angle_alpha   90.00
_cell.angle_beta   90.00
_cell.angle_gamma   90.00
#
_symmetry.space_group_name_H-M   'P 1'
#
loop_
_entity.id
_entity.type
_entity.pdbx_description
1 polymer ?
#
loop_
_entity_poly.entity_id
_entity_poly.type
_entity_poly.pdbx_seq_one_letter_code
_entity_poly.pdbx_strand_id
1 'polypeptide(L)'
;MKMQKVESLYLTILSLRFPSSFSQRFSSISFPIAMQAHPDILKLKDQLTPAIKEIQALGEKKAKLIDSRRQLDGQKNENELVIAELNKMEPDAKVFKLIGPALIPQDQSDAKNVVSNRLEYINGEIKRTDTQINEITKKEQELESKAKQLYQKMVDRQAEIRRAQQPDSN
;
A
#
# COMPACT_ATOMS: atom_id res chain seq x y z
N MET A 1 8.49 -0.13 29.06
CA MET A 1 7.22 0.08 28.31
C MET A 1 7.39 0.47 26.83
N LYS A 2 8.34 1.34 26.42
CA LYS A 2 8.51 1.77 25.01
C LYS A 2 9.23 0.76 24.09
N MET A 3 9.81 -0.32 24.60
CA MET A 3 10.57 -1.31 23.81
C MET A 3 9.68 -2.49 23.40
N GLN A 4 8.87 -3.00 24.33
CA GLN A 4 7.82 -4.00 24.06
C GLN A 4 6.81 -3.57 22.99
N LYS A 5 6.47 -2.27 22.91
CA LYS A 5 5.57 -1.77 21.87
C LYS A 5 6.15 -1.85 20.45
N VAL A 6 7.48 -1.77 20.31
CA VAL A 6 8.15 -1.82 19.00
C VAL A 6 8.32 -3.26 18.52
N GLU A 7 8.65 -4.18 19.43
CA GLU A 7 8.62 -5.62 19.14
C GLU A 7 7.20 -6.08 18.80
N SER A 8 6.19 -5.59 19.53
CA SER A 8 4.78 -5.85 19.22
C SER A 8 4.38 -5.34 17.83
N LEU A 9 4.76 -4.11 17.44
CA LEU A 9 4.48 -3.58 16.11
C LEU A 9 5.15 -4.40 15.00
N TYR A 10 6.38 -4.85 15.22
CA TYR A 10 7.13 -5.62 14.22
C TYR A 10 6.59 -7.05 14.08
N LEU A 11 6.20 -7.70 15.19
CA LEU A 11 5.52 -8.99 15.20
C LEU A 11 4.15 -8.92 14.51
N THR A 12 3.40 -7.82 14.67
CA THR A 12 2.14 -7.59 13.95
C THR A 12 2.37 -7.47 12.44
N ILE A 13 3.41 -6.77 12.00
CA ILE A 13 3.76 -6.62 10.58
C ILE A 13 4.22 -7.96 9.99
N LEU A 14 5.02 -8.76 10.73
CA LEU A 14 5.45 -10.10 10.32
C LEU A 14 4.29 -11.09 10.25
N SER A 15 3.34 -11.05 11.19
CA SER A 15 2.17 -11.94 11.20
C SER A 15 1.17 -11.66 10.08
N LEU A 16 1.18 -10.44 9.51
CA LEU A 16 0.34 -10.08 8.37
C LEU A 16 0.88 -10.60 7.03
N ARG A 17 2.10 -11.17 7.00
CA ARG A 17 2.78 -11.56 5.74
C ARG A 17 3.39 -12.98 5.74
N PHE A 18 3.35 -13.74 6.84
CA PHE A 18 3.91 -15.10 6.93
C PHE A 18 3.03 -16.08 7.72
N PRO A 19 3.01 -17.39 7.38
CA PRO A 19 2.20 -18.41 8.05
C PRO A 19 2.59 -18.66 9.52
N SER A 20 1.60 -19.07 10.31
CA SER A 20 1.57 -19.20 11.78
C SER A 20 2.70 -20.01 12.40
N SER A 21 3.37 -20.89 11.64
CA SER A 21 4.50 -21.72 12.09
C SER A 21 5.76 -20.93 12.47
N PHE A 22 5.88 -19.66 12.04
CA PHE A 22 7.03 -18.80 12.38
C PHE A 22 6.84 -18.04 13.72
N SER A 23 5.60 -17.96 14.21
CA SER A 23 5.21 -17.19 15.42
C SER A 23 5.65 -17.85 16.74
N GLN A 24 5.79 -19.18 16.76
CA GLN A 24 6.06 -19.92 18.01
C GLN A 24 7.52 -19.84 18.51
N ARG A 25 8.46 -19.32 17.72
CA ARG A 25 9.88 -19.20 18.14
C ARG A 25 10.17 -17.99 19.03
N PHE A 26 9.21 -17.08 19.24
CA PHE A 26 9.42 -15.81 19.93
C PHE A 26 8.69 -15.68 21.27
N SER A 27 7.89 -16.67 21.69
CA SER A 27 7.05 -16.57 22.89
C SER A 27 7.78 -16.79 24.23
N SER A 28 9.03 -17.26 24.24
CA SER A 28 9.72 -17.70 25.46
C SER A 28 10.98 -16.93 25.84
N ILE A 29 11.28 -15.79 25.20
CA ILE A 29 12.43 -14.95 25.60
C ILE A 29 11.90 -13.78 26.44
N SER A 30 11.80 -13.99 27.75
CA SER A 30 11.63 -12.89 28.70
C SER A 30 12.95 -12.10 28.74
N PHE A 31 12.96 -10.90 28.17
CA PHE A 31 14.12 -10.01 28.20
C PHE A 31 14.34 -9.49 29.63
N PRO A 32 15.49 -9.76 30.29
CA PRO A 32 15.75 -9.27 31.64
C PRO A 32 15.97 -7.75 31.66
N ILE A 33 15.46 -7.12 32.73
CA ILE A 33 15.38 -5.68 32.99
C ILE A 33 16.76 -4.97 33.10
N ALA A 34 17.87 -5.71 33.12
CA ALA A 34 19.21 -5.16 33.37
C ALA A 34 19.94 -4.58 32.14
N MET A 35 19.39 -4.71 30.92
CA MET A 35 19.94 -4.05 29.74
C MET A 35 19.31 -2.67 29.54
N GLN A 36 19.86 -1.67 30.23
CA GLN A 36 19.61 -0.28 29.85
C GLN A 36 20.07 -0.09 28.39
N ALA A 37 19.17 0.40 27.55
CA ALA A 37 19.36 0.56 26.11
C ALA A 37 20.70 1.25 25.81
N HIS A 38 21.67 0.47 25.32
CA HIS A 38 22.96 0.99 24.87
C HIS A 38 22.70 2.16 23.88
N PRO A 39 23.41 3.29 23.99
CA PRO A 39 23.10 4.50 23.21
C PRO A 39 23.05 4.23 21.69
N ASP A 40 23.88 3.33 21.19
CA ASP A 40 23.88 2.89 19.79
C ASP A 40 22.59 2.18 19.38
N ILE A 41 22.04 1.31 20.24
CA ILE A 41 20.77 0.61 19.98
C ILE A 41 19.62 1.60 19.97
N LEU A 42 19.64 2.58 20.89
CA LEU A 42 18.63 3.63 20.92
C LEU A 42 18.65 4.48 19.64
N LYS A 43 19.84 4.87 19.17
CA LYS A 43 20.00 5.58 17.89
C LYS A 43 19.45 4.78 16.70
N LEU A 44 19.76 3.49 16.62
CA LEU A 44 19.26 2.62 15.55
C LEU A 44 17.73 2.47 15.60
N LYS A 45 17.18 2.35 16.81
CA LYS A 45 15.72 2.32 17.03
C LYS A 45 15.04 3.62 16.62
N ASP A 46 15.64 4.76 16.95
CA ASP A 46 15.12 6.09 16.62
C ASP A 46 15.15 6.35 15.10
N GLN A 47 16.07 5.72 14.36
CA GLN A 47 16.07 5.73 12.89
C GLN A 47 15.09 4.74 12.28
N LEU A 48 14.89 3.57 12.89
CA LEU A 48 14.00 2.52 12.40
C LEU A 48 12.50 2.88 12.55
N THR A 49 12.14 3.47 13.70
CA THR A 49 10.74 3.82 14.02
C THR A 49 10.06 4.73 12.97
N PRO A 50 10.67 5.85 12.52
CA PRO A 50 10.05 6.70 11.49
C PRO A 50 9.93 5.99 10.14
N ALA A 51 10.91 5.16 9.75
CA ALA A 51 10.83 4.38 8.52
C ALA A 51 9.63 3.42 8.53
N ILE A 52 9.38 2.73 9.66
CA ILE A 52 8.21 1.84 9.80
C ILE A 52 6.90 2.64 9.70
N LYS A 53 6.81 3.81 10.35
CA LYS A 53 5.61 4.66 10.27
C LYS A 53 5.36 5.15 8.85
N GLU A 54 6.40 5.51 8.12
CA GLU A 54 6.29 5.94 6.74
C GLU A 54 5.81 4.81 5.83
N ILE A 55 6.33 3.59 6.00
CA ILE A 55 5.85 2.40 5.27
C ILE A 55 4.36 2.15 5.54
N GLN A 56 3.91 2.26 6.79
CA GLN A 56 2.49 2.12 7.14
C GLN A 56 1.61 3.16 6.44
N ALA A 57 2.02 4.44 6.48
CA ALA A 57 1.28 5.52 5.83
C ALA A 57 1.24 5.36 4.30
N LEU A 58 2.34 4.90 3.68
CA LEU A 58 2.39 4.58 2.26
C LEU A 58 1.45 3.42 1.90
N GLY A 59 1.37 2.39 2.75
CA GLY A 59 0.47 1.26 2.56
C GLY A 59 -1.01 1.68 2.57
N GLU A 60 -1.40 2.52 3.53
CA GLU A 60 -2.76 3.10 3.58
C GLU A 60 -3.07 3.95 2.34
N LYS A 61 -2.12 4.78 1.90
CA LYS A 61 -2.29 5.59 0.69
C LYS A 61 -2.42 4.71 -0.56
N LYS A 62 -1.60 3.66 -0.68
CA LYS A 62 -1.65 2.72 -1.80
C LYS A 62 -2.99 1.99 -1.84
N ALA A 63 -3.51 1.55 -0.70
CA ALA A 63 -4.81 0.89 -0.62
C ALA A 63 -5.93 1.77 -1.20
N LYS A 64 -5.98 3.05 -0.81
CA LYS A 64 -6.95 4.02 -1.35
C LYS A 64 -6.84 4.20 -2.86
N LEU A 65 -5.62 4.24 -3.39
CA LEU A 65 -5.40 4.33 -4.85
C LEU A 65 -5.84 3.07 -5.59
N ILE A 66 -5.62 1.88 -5.01
CA ILE A 66 -6.10 0.61 -5.57
C ILE A 66 -7.63 0.59 -5.63
N ASP A 67 -8.30 1.04 -4.56
CA ASP A 67 -9.76 1.12 -4.54
C ASP A 67 -10.29 2.11 -5.60
N SER A 68 -9.67 3.29 -5.71
CA SER A 68 -9.99 4.26 -6.76
C SER A 68 -9.77 3.69 -8.16
N ARG A 69 -8.66 2.97 -8.36
CA ARG A 69 -8.32 2.31 -9.64
C ARG A 69 -9.38 1.28 -10.03
N ARG A 70 -9.85 0.49 -9.07
CA ARG A 70 -10.93 -0.50 -9.28
C ARG A 70 -12.25 0.16 -9.66
N GLN A 71 -12.59 1.30 -9.06
CA GLN A 71 -13.78 2.07 -9.45
C GLN A 71 -13.68 2.62 -10.87
N LEU A 72 -12.50 3.09 -11.27
CA LEU A 72 -12.25 3.54 -12.64
C LEU A 72 -12.39 2.40 -13.66
N ASP A 73 -11.96 1.18 -13.32
CA ASP A 73 -12.19 0.00 -14.18
C ASP A 73 -13.68 -0.30 -14.37
N GLY A 74 -14.47 -0.23 -13.30
CA GLY A 74 -15.92 -0.41 -13.40
C GLY A 74 -16.55 0.60 -14.36
N GLN A 75 -16.23 1.89 -14.17
CA GLN A 75 -16.71 2.95 -15.05
C GLN A 75 -16.23 2.79 -16.49
N LYS A 76 -14.98 2.37 -16.71
CA LYS A 76 -14.43 2.10 -18.04
C LYS A 76 -15.24 1.02 -18.73
N ASN A 77 -15.45 -0.12 -18.08
CA ASN A 77 -16.18 -1.25 -18.65
C ASN A 77 -17.61 -0.85 -19.02
N GLU A 78 -18.32 -0.13 -18.14
CA GLU A 78 -19.67 0.37 -18.44
C GLU A 78 -19.69 1.27 -19.68
N ASN A 79 -18.74 2.20 -19.79
CA ASN A 79 -18.68 3.10 -20.95
C ASN A 79 -18.23 2.38 -22.24
N GLU A 80 -17.37 1.37 -22.15
CA GLU A 80 -16.98 0.52 -23.27
C GLU A 80 -18.17 -0.28 -23.80
N LEU A 81 -19.04 -0.77 -22.92
CA LEU A 81 -20.28 -1.43 -23.32
C LEU A 81 -21.24 -0.44 -24.00
N VAL A 82 -21.42 0.76 -23.45
CA VAL A 82 -22.30 1.78 -24.03
C VAL A 82 -21.83 2.21 -25.41
N ILE A 83 -20.54 2.49 -25.60
CA ILE A 83 -20.03 2.90 -26.92
C ILE A 83 -20.14 1.76 -27.93
N ALA A 84 -19.92 0.51 -27.51
CA ALA A 84 -20.08 -0.65 -28.37
C ALA A 84 -21.52 -0.82 -28.83
N GLU A 85 -22.50 -0.55 -27.96
CA GLU A 85 -23.92 -0.60 -28.33
C GLU A 85 -24.32 0.56 -29.24
N LEU A 86 -23.90 1.79 -28.92
CA LEU A 86 -24.12 2.95 -29.79
C LEU A 86 -23.57 2.73 -31.20
N ASN A 87 -22.44 2.03 -31.33
CA ASN A 87 -21.83 1.73 -32.63
C ASN A 87 -22.59 0.68 -33.44
N LYS A 88 -23.45 -0.14 -32.81
CA LYS A 88 -24.30 -1.12 -33.49
C LYS A 88 -25.68 -0.59 -33.87
N MET A 89 -26.05 0.60 -33.39
CA MET A 89 -27.36 1.18 -33.69
C MET A 89 -27.51 1.52 -35.17
N GLU A 90 -28.73 1.33 -35.69
CA GLU A 90 -29.11 1.75 -37.04
C GLU A 90 -28.97 3.27 -37.19
N PRO A 91 -28.65 3.80 -38.40
CA PRO A 91 -28.39 5.23 -38.61
C PRO A 91 -29.51 6.19 -38.20
N ASP A 92 -30.77 5.72 -38.16
CA ASP A 92 -31.97 6.50 -37.85
C ASP A 92 -32.55 6.21 -36.45
N ALA A 93 -31.91 5.34 -35.67
CA ALA A 93 -32.36 5.02 -34.33
C ALA A 93 -32.32 6.25 -33.42
N LYS A 94 -33.37 6.45 -32.61
CA LYS A 94 -33.47 7.61 -31.72
C LYS A 94 -32.70 7.35 -30.42
N VAL A 95 -31.78 8.24 -30.08
CA VAL A 95 -31.07 8.23 -28.79
C VAL A 95 -31.65 9.31 -27.89
N PHE A 96 -31.82 8.99 -26.61
CA PHE A 96 -32.30 9.91 -25.61
C PHE A 96 -31.36 9.92 -24.41
N LYS A 97 -31.08 11.12 -23.90
CA LYS A 97 -30.34 11.32 -22.66
C LYS A 97 -31.29 11.59 -21.51
N LEU A 98 -31.11 10.87 -20.41
CA LEU A 98 -31.84 11.14 -19.17
C LEU A 98 -31.24 12.36 -18.45
N ILE A 99 -32.07 13.38 -18.20
CA ILE A 99 -31.73 14.57 -17.41
C ILE A 99 -32.83 14.75 -16.36
N GLY A 100 -32.52 14.44 -15.09
CA GLY A 100 -33.51 14.41 -14.02
C GLY A 100 -34.62 13.39 -14.34
N PRO A 101 -35.91 13.76 -14.28
CA PRO A 101 -37.02 12.88 -14.63
C PRO A 101 -37.34 12.85 -16.15
N ALA A 102 -36.59 13.56 -16.99
CA ALA A 102 -36.94 13.76 -18.41
C ALA A 102 -35.95 13.09 -19.38
N LEU A 103 -36.47 12.58 -20.50
CA LEU A 103 -35.69 12.07 -21.64
C LEU A 103 -35.59 13.13 -22.72
N ILE A 104 -34.36 13.52 -23.06
CA ILE A 104 -34.09 14.57 -24.05
C ILE A 104 -33.51 13.91 -25.31
N PRO A 105 -34.08 14.14 -26.50
CA PRO A 105 -33.50 13.64 -27.75
C PRO A 105 -32.05 14.11 -27.89
N GLN A 106 -31.17 13.20 -28.29
CA GLN A 106 -29.77 13.48 -28.55
C GLN A 106 -29.36 12.86 -29.88
N ASP A 107 -28.54 13.58 -30.64
CA ASP A 107 -27.94 13.04 -31.85
C ASP A 107 -27.02 11.85 -31.53
N GLN A 108 -27.03 10.83 -32.39
CA GLN A 108 -26.23 9.62 -32.18
C GLN A 108 -24.73 9.91 -32.18
N SER A 109 -24.27 10.78 -33.10
CA SER A 109 -22.86 11.12 -33.21
C SER A 109 -22.39 11.91 -31.99
N ASP A 110 -23.23 12.81 -31.47
CA ASP A 110 -22.97 13.51 -30.22
C ASP A 110 -22.92 12.56 -29.02
N ALA A 111 -23.85 11.60 -28.94
CA ALA A 111 -23.84 10.58 -27.88
C ALA A 111 -22.55 9.75 -27.92
N LYS A 112 -22.12 9.32 -29.11
CA LYS A 112 -20.85 8.60 -29.32
C LYS A 112 -19.67 9.45 -28.87
N ASN A 113 -19.60 10.72 -29.31
CA ASN A 113 -18.51 11.63 -28.95
C ASN A 113 -18.41 11.86 -27.45
N VAL A 114 -19.54 12.02 -26.75
CA VAL A 114 -19.56 12.21 -25.30
C VAL A 114 -19.01 10.97 -24.57
N VAL A 115 -19.43 9.77 -24.98
CA VAL A 115 -18.96 8.52 -24.34
C VAL A 115 -17.48 8.27 -24.65
N SER A 116 -17.04 8.54 -25.89
CA SER A 116 -15.63 8.44 -26.29
C SER A 116 -14.74 9.38 -25.49
N ASN A 117 -15.13 10.66 -25.36
CA ASN A 117 -14.39 11.63 -24.54
C ASN A 117 -14.32 11.20 -23.07
N ARG A 118 -15.39 10.58 -22.54
CA ARG A 118 -15.39 10.03 -21.19
C ARG A 118 -14.43 8.85 -21.04
N LEU A 119 -14.37 7.95 -22.02
CA LEU A 119 -13.41 6.84 -22.05
C LEU A 119 -11.96 7.34 -22.09
N GLU A 120 -11.67 8.35 -22.89
CA GLU A 120 -10.33 8.96 -22.95
C GLU A 120 -9.91 9.52 -21.59
N TYR A 121 -10.80 10.27 -20.94
CA TYR A 121 -10.57 10.80 -19.60
C TYR A 121 -10.30 9.67 -18.59
N ILE A 122 -11.17 8.66 -18.53
CA ILE A 122 -11.03 7.52 -17.60
C ILE A 122 -9.71 6.78 -17.85
N ASN A 123 -9.36 6.51 -19.10
CA ASN A 123 -8.09 5.88 -19.46
C ASN A 123 -6.88 6.72 -19.03
N GLY A 124 -6.97 8.05 -19.12
CA GLY A 124 -5.97 8.97 -18.60
C GLY A 124 -5.82 8.86 -17.07
N GLU A 125 -6.92 8.87 -16.34
CA GLU A 125 -6.94 8.73 -14.87
C GLU A 125 -6.41 7.38 -14.40
N ILE A 126 -6.73 6.31 -15.12
CA ILE A 126 -6.18 4.97 -14.91
C ILE A 126 -4.65 4.99 -14.98
N LYS A 127 -4.09 5.54 -16.07
CA LYS A 127 -2.63 5.63 -16.26
C LYS A 127 -1.97 6.47 -15.16
N ARG A 128 -2.59 7.57 -14.74
CA ARG A 128 -2.09 8.41 -13.64
C ARG A 128 -2.10 7.65 -12.31
N THR A 129 -3.20 6.95 -12.01
CA THR A 129 -3.34 6.17 -10.78
C THR A 129 -2.34 5.01 -10.74
N ASP A 130 -2.15 4.28 -11.86
CA ASP A 130 -1.17 3.20 -11.96
C ASP A 130 0.26 3.73 -11.76
N THR A 131 0.57 4.91 -12.30
CA THR A 131 1.86 5.58 -12.08
C THR A 131 2.08 5.88 -10.59
N GLN A 132 1.09 6.46 -9.91
CA GLN A 132 1.17 6.74 -8.48
C GLN A 132 1.33 5.47 -7.63
N ILE A 133 0.61 4.39 -7.96
CA ILE A 133 0.75 3.10 -7.29
C ILE A 133 2.17 2.55 -7.45
N ASN A 134 2.75 2.65 -8.66
CA ASN A 134 4.10 2.20 -8.93
C ASN A 134 5.16 3.02 -8.18
N GLU A 135 5.01 4.34 -8.13
CA GLU A 135 5.90 5.22 -7.36
C GLU A 135 5.87 4.90 -5.86
N ILE A 136 4.67 4.72 -5.28
CA ILE A 136 4.52 4.33 -3.88
C ILE A 136 5.16 2.96 -3.64
N THR A 137 4.92 1.99 -4.53
CA THR A 137 5.47 0.64 -4.39
C THR A 137 7.00 0.63 -4.40
N LYS A 138 7.64 1.42 -5.29
CA LYS A 138 9.09 1.58 -5.30
C LYS A 138 9.59 2.20 -4.00
N LYS A 139 8.92 3.27 -3.52
CA LYS A 139 9.28 3.93 -2.27
C LYS A 139 9.13 3.01 -1.05
N GLU A 140 8.07 2.21 -1.00
CA GLU A 140 7.88 1.18 0.02
C GLU A 140 9.02 0.17 0.01
N GLN A 141 9.40 -0.37 -1.16
CA GLN A 141 10.48 -1.35 -1.28
C GLN A 141 11.84 -0.79 -0.81
N GLU A 142 12.15 0.45 -1.16
CA GLU A 142 13.37 1.12 -0.71
C GLU A 142 13.39 1.30 0.82
N LEU A 143 12.26 1.71 1.41
CA LEU A 143 12.13 1.89 2.85
C LEU A 143 12.16 0.54 3.59
N GLU A 144 11.51 -0.50 3.06
CA GLU A 144 11.55 -1.86 3.59
C GLU A 144 12.98 -2.40 3.62
N SER A 145 13.75 -2.19 2.54
CA SER A 145 15.16 -2.58 2.46
C SER A 145 16.01 -1.86 3.52
N LYS A 146 15.85 -0.53 3.64
CA LYS A 146 16.53 0.28 4.68
C LYS A 146 16.16 -0.17 6.09
N ALA A 147 14.87 -0.39 6.35
CA ALA A 147 14.38 -0.86 7.65
C ALA A 147 14.95 -2.22 8.01
N LYS A 148 15.03 -3.15 7.04
CA LYS A 148 15.65 -4.47 7.22
C LYS A 148 17.14 -4.35 7.58
N GLN A 149 17.89 -3.47 6.91
CA GLN A 149 19.31 -3.25 7.22
C GLN A 149 19.51 -2.65 8.61
N LEU A 150 18.70 -1.65 8.99
CA LEU A 150 18.75 -1.04 10.32
C LEU A 150 18.42 -2.05 11.42
N TYR A 151 17.41 -2.90 11.18
CA TYR A 151 17.03 -3.96 12.09
C TYR A 151 18.16 -5.00 12.25
N GLN A 152 18.77 -5.45 11.15
CA GLN A 152 19.88 -6.39 11.21
C GLN A 152 21.06 -5.82 12.04
N LYS A 153 21.45 -4.57 11.78
CA LYS A 153 22.49 -3.88 12.56
C LYS A 153 22.14 -3.80 14.05
N MET A 154 20.86 -3.55 14.37
CA MET A 154 20.39 -3.50 15.75
C MET A 154 20.50 -4.86 16.44
N VAL A 155 20.14 -5.95 15.75
CA VAL A 155 20.25 -7.33 16.27
C VAL A 155 21.71 -7.75 16.46
N ASP A 156 22.58 -7.47 15.49
CA ASP A 156 24.00 -7.80 15.56
C ASP A 156 24.67 -7.07 16.74
N ARG A 157 24.41 -5.77 16.87
CA ARG A 157 24.93 -4.96 17.99
C ARG A 157 24.43 -5.45 19.34
N GLN A 158 23.17 -5.88 19.41
CA GLN A 158 22.55 -6.47 20.59
C GLN A 158 23.16 -7.84 20.94
N ALA A 159 23.68 -8.60 19.96
CA ALA A 159 24.42 -9.84 20.20
C ALA A 159 25.84 -9.55 20.71
N GLU A 160 26.54 -8.57 20.14
CA GLU A 160 27.87 -8.13 20.60
C GLU A 160 27.87 -7.69 22.06
N ILE A 161 26.90 -6.84 22.45
CA ILE A 161 26.79 -6.35 23.83
C ILE A 161 26.54 -7.51 24.81
N ARG A 162 25.75 -8.51 24.41
CA ARG A 162 25.52 -9.71 25.24
C ARG A 162 26.77 -10.55 25.41
N ARG A 163 27.57 -10.72 24.35
CA ARG A 163 28.86 -11.44 24.42
C ARG A 163 29.87 -10.72 25.32
N ALA A 164 29.94 -9.39 25.24
CA ALA A 164 30.83 -8.59 26.08
C ALA A 164 30.43 -8.59 27.57
N GLN A 165 29.17 -8.90 27.90
CA GLN A 165 28.65 -8.98 29.27
C GLN A 165 28.79 -10.37 29.92
N GLN A 166 29.22 -11.39 29.16
CA GLN A 166 29.58 -12.71 29.69
C GLN A 166 31.12 -12.86 29.65
N PRO A 167 31.87 -12.29 30.63
CA PRO A 167 33.27 -12.65 30.76
C PRO A 167 33.34 -14.11 31.26
N ASP A 168 34.23 -14.90 30.66
CA ASP A 168 34.46 -16.31 30.95
C ASP A 168 34.46 -16.57 32.47
N SER A 169 33.44 -17.27 32.96
CA SER A 169 33.44 -17.87 34.29
C SER A 169 34.45 -19.00 34.29
N ASN A 170 35.65 -18.68 34.76
CA ASN A 170 36.71 -19.61 35.12
C ASN A 170 36.31 -20.46 36.33
#